data_AF-A0A3C0GKH7-F1
#
_entry.id   AF-A0A3C0GKH7-F1
#
_cell.length_a   1.000
_cell.length_b   1.000
_cell.length_c   1.000
_cell.angle_alpha   90.00
_cell.angle_beta   90.00
_cell.angle_gamma   90.00
#
_symmetry.space_group_name_H-M   'P 1'
#
loop_
_entity.id
_entity.type
_entity.pdbx_description
1 polymer ?
#
loop_
_entity_poly.entity_id
_entity_poly.type
_entity_poly.pdbx_seq_one_letter_code
_entity_poly.pdbx_strand_id
1 'polypeptide(L)' 'VKNYIKQDPKLMRPTEIDVLAGCSKKAEKNLNWKPKTSFKDIVRIMVKSDIEKIKFGSNESQLNI' A
#
# COMPACT_ATOMS: atom_id res chain seq x y z
N VAL A 1 15.17 -6.54 -20.10
CA VAL A 1 15.00 -5.44 -19.12
C VAL A 1 16.06 -5.58 -18.05
N LYS A 2 17.06 -4.68 -18.11
CA LYS A 2 18.11 -4.28 -17.15
C LYS A 2 18.65 -5.30 -16.12
N ASN A 3 19.95 -5.60 -16.27
CA ASN A 3 20.85 -6.42 -15.43
C ASN A 3 21.01 -5.99 -13.94
N TYR A 4 20.11 -5.15 -13.40
CA TYR A 4 20.17 -4.63 -12.03
C TYR A 4 18.98 -5.06 -11.16
N ILE A 5 18.06 -5.85 -11.69
CA ILE A 5 16.88 -6.32 -10.97
C ILE A 5 17.17 -7.74 -10.46
N LYS A 6 17.19 -7.90 -9.13
CA LYS A 6 17.26 -9.20 -8.46
C LYS A 6 15.92 -9.46 -7.78
N GLN A 7 15.36 -10.65 -7.99
CA GLN A 7 14.16 -11.11 -7.29
C GLN A 7 14.61 -12.00 -6.11
N ASP A 8 14.06 -11.77 -4.92
CA ASP A 8 14.30 -12.64 -3.77
C ASP A 8 13.31 -13.82 -3.80
N PRO A 9 13.77 -15.08 -3.92
CA PRO A 9 12.90 -16.25 -3.92
C PRO A 9 12.01 -16.36 -2.67
N LYS A 10 12.44 -15.78 -1.53
CA LYS A 10 11.65 -15.80 -0.28
C LYS A 10 10.35 -15.00 -0.38
N LEU A 11 10.26 -14.06 -1.32
CA LEU A 11 9.08 -13.21 -1.50
C LEU A 11 8.12 -13.73 -2.57
N MET A 12 8.49 -14.80 -3.29
CA MET A 12 7.65 -15.39 -4.33
C MET A 12 6.71 -16.42 -3.74
N ARG A 13 5.43 -16.34 -4.09
CA ARG A 13 4.45 -17.36 -3.67
C ARG A 13 4.39 -18.47 -4.72
N PRO A 14 4.23 -19.74 -4.30
CA PRO A 14 4.08 -20.87 -5.23
C PRO A 14 2.88 -20.75 -6.18
N THR A 15 1.89 -19.91 -5.82
CA THR A 15 0.72 -19.62 -6.65
C THR A 15 0.50 -18.11 -6.64
N GLU A 16 1.01 -17.45 -7.67
CA GLU A 16 0.75 -16.04 -7.92
C GLU A 16 -0.60 -15.86 -8.62
N ILE A 17 -1.24 -14.72 -8.38
CA ILE A 17 -2.46 -14.34 -9.06
C ILE A 17 -2.13 -13.16 -9.97
N ASP A 18 -2.34 -13.33 -11.27
CA ASP A 18 -1.90 -12.35 -12.27
C ASP A 18 -2.59 -10.99 -12.11
N VAL A 19 -3.92 -10.98 -12.00
CA VAL A 19 -4.72 -9.74 -11.92
C VAL A 19 -5.90 -9.91 -10.97
N LEU A 20 -6.07 -8.95 -10.07
CA LEU A 20 -7.22 -8.83 -9.20
C LEU A 20 -7.93 -7.50 -9.46
N ALA A 21 -9.09 -7.56 -10.12
CA ALA A 21 -9.93 -6.40 -10.43
C ALA A 21 -11.40 -6.67 -10.07
N GLY A 22 -11.85 -6.12 -8.95
CA GLY A 22 -13.23 -6.25 -8.48
C GLY A 22 -14.19 -5.25 -9.13
N CYS A 23 -15.43 -5.66 -9.37
CA CYS A 23 -16.51 -4.79 -9.86
C CYS A 23 -17.47 -4.41 -8.71
N SER A 24 -17.50 -3.13 -8.33
CA SER A 24 -18.29 -2.65 -7.19
C SER A 24 -19.73 -2.23 -7.52
N LYS A 25 -20.22 -2.48 -8.75
CA LYS A 25 -21.55 -2.03 -9.21
C LYS A 25 -22.70 -2.47 -8.31
N LYS A 26 -22.62 -3.66 -7.70
CA LYS A 26 -23.64 -4.16 -6.76
C LYS A 26 -23.73 -3.31 -5.49
N ALA A 27 -22.59 -2.88 -4.95
CA ALA A 27 -22.53 -2.03 -3.77
C ALA A 27 -23.04 -0.61 -4.08
N GLU A 28 -22.71 -0.08 -5.25
CA GLU A 28 -23.24 1.20 -5.71
C GLU A 28 -24.77 1.17 -5.81
N LYS A 29 -25.34 0.14 -6.44
CA LYS A 29 -26.79 0.03 -6.62
C LYS A 29 -27.55 -0.14 -5.30
N ASN A 30 -27.07 -1.01 -4.41
CA ASN A 30 -27.85 -1.43 -3.25
C ASN A 30 -27.56 -0.60 -1.99
N LEU A 31 -26.36 0.00 -1.92
CA LEU A 31 -25.88 0.70 -0.72
C LEU A 31 -25.58 2.17 -1.00
N ASN A 32 -25.76 2.65 -2.23
CA ASN A 32 -25.31 3.97 -2.68
C ASN A 32 -23.83 4.24 -2.35
N TRP A 33 -23.02 3.17 -2.34
CA TRP A 33 -21.62 3.24 -1.94
C TRP A 33 -20.71 3.47 -3.16
N LYS A 34 -19.77 4.41 -3.03
CA LYS A 34 -18.70 4.64 -4.01
C LYS A 34 -17.35 4.88 -3.31
N PRO A 35 -16.23 4.44 -3.89
CA PRO A 35 -14.91 4.73 -3.35
C PRO A 35 -14.65 6.24 -3.40
N LYS A 36 -14.19 6.80 -2.28
CA LYS A 36 -13.86 8.24 -2.16
C LYS A 36 -12.39 8.55 -2.43
N THR A 37 -11.53 7.55 -2.35
CA THR A 37 -10.07 7.69 -2.42
C THR A 37 -9.55 6.99 -3.67
N SER A 38 -8.75 7.70 -4.48
CA SER A 38 -8.11 7.11 -5.66
C SER A 38 -6.84 6.33 -5.28
N PHE A 39 -6.33 5.51 -6.21
CA PHE A 39 -5.05 4.80 -6.02
C PHE A 39 -3.87 5.75 -5.78
N LYS A 40 -3.83 6.90 -6.47
CA LYS A 40 -2.75 7.88 -6.28
C LYS A 40 -2.84 8.53 -4.91
N ASP A 41 -4.05 8.81 -4.44
CA ASP A 41 -4.27 9.44 -3.14
C ASP A 41 -3.89 8.51 -1.99
N ILE A 42 -4.24 7.22 -2.07
CA ILE A 42 -3.84 6.27 -1.02
C ILE A 42 -2.32 6.12 -0.93
N VAL A 43 -1.61 6.05 -2.07
CA VAL A 43 -0.13 6.05 -2.08
C VAL A 43 0.42 7.32 -1.42
N ARG A 44 -0.13 8.49 -1.76
CA ARG A 44 0.28 9.76 -1.16
C ARG A 44 0.05 9.79 0.35
N ILE A 45 -1.09 9.31 0.83
CA ILE A 45 -1.44 9.26 2.26
C ILE A 45 -0.45 8.36 3.01
N MET A 46 -0.18 7.16 2.47
CA MET A 46 0.73 6.19 3.09
C MET A 46 2.16 6.75 3.20
N VAL A 47 2.71 7.23 2.09
CA VAL A 47 4.10 7.76 2.06
C VAL A 47 4.23 8.99 2.95
N LYS A 48 3.24 9.90 2.93
CA LYS A 48 3.26 11.07 3.81
C LYS A 48 3.29 10.66 5.28
N SER A 49 2.45 9.70 5.68
CA SER A 49 2.40 9.22 7.05
C SER A 49 3.72 8.60 7.49
N ASP A 50 4.37 7.81 6.64
CA ASP A 50 5.66 7.21 6.98
C ASP A 50 6.79 8.25 7.09
N ILE A 51 6.78 9.28 6.24
CA ILE A 51 7.71 10.42 6.35
C ILE A 51 7.52 11.15 7.67
N GLU A 52 6.26 11.41 8.05
CA GLU A 52 5.95 12.06 9.32
C GLU A 52 6.43 11.21 10.50
N LYS A 53 6.16 9.89 10.50
CA LYS A 53 6.67 8.98 11.54
C LYS A 53 8.19 8.99 11.65
N ILE A 54 8.92 9.02 10.54
CA ILE A 54 10.39 9.10 10.58
C ILE A 54 10.87 10.44 11.13
N LYS A 55 10.23 11.54 10.75
CA LYS A 55 10.58 12.90 11.21
C LYS A 55 10.31 13.13 12.70
N PHE A 56 9.24 12.54 13.23
CA PHE A 56 8.87 12.70 14.64
C PHE A 56 9.43 11.57 15.52
N GLY A 57 9.62 10.37 14.96
CA GLY A 57 10.17 9.18 15.63
C GLY A 57 11.69 9.17 15.80
N SER A 58 12.41 10.15 15.25
CA SER A 58 13.82 10.40 15.63
C SER A 58 13.98 10.94 17.06
N ASN A 59 12.90 11.27 17.77
CA ASN A 59 12.93 11.68 19.18
C ASN A 59 12.44 10.60 20.17
N GLU A 60 11.82 9.50 19.71
CA GLU A 60 11.30 8.45 20.62
C GLU A 60 12.27 7.29 20.85
N SER A 61 13.35 7.19 20.06
CA SER A 61 14.41 6.19 20.27
C SER A 61 15.45 6.61 21.32
N GLN A 62 15.28 7.75 22.00
CA GLN A 62 16.09 8.18 23.15
C GLN A 62 15.35 8.09 24.50
N LEU A 63 14.09 7.67 24.54
CA LEU A 63 13.34 7.46 25.78
C LEU A 63 12.89 5.99 25.85
N ASN A 64 13.58 5.23 26.71
CA ASN A 64 13.27 3.88 27.21
C ASN A 64 13.97 2.70 26.49
N ILE A 65 15.28 2.51 26.73
CA ILE A 65 15.90 1.56 27.70
C ILE A 65 17.42 1.71 27.58
#